data_AF-A0A4V1IVR1-F1
#
_entry.id   AF-A0A4V1IVR1-F1
#
_cell.length_a   1.000
_cell.length_b   1.000
_cell.length_c   1.000
_cell.angle_alpha   90.00
_cell.angle_beta   90.00
_cell.angle_gamma   90.00
#
_symmetry.space_group_name_H-M   'P 1'
#
loop_
_entity.id
_entity.type
_entity.pdbx_description
1 polymer ?
#
loop_
_entity_poly.entity_id
_entity_poly.type
_entity_poly.pdbx_seq_one_letter_code
_entity_poly.pdbx_strand_id
1 'polypeptide(L)'
;MRFISLSGITAAAALAGLALMGSLAGAASVPTPGRLATAEDLATLKTYLGDYFQFQPQPAIVKPEGLVCAYHRGKGGFVDTMTFHTPEGEDIRRMTAMATTKSGQPSRIEMVDLYNESPIYGITGTLYLGYGESSENVLSYKLGTRNGIVLAEVQKGADGTNDLEVTLHPAGKKFTLKNVPLWDGNAV
;
A
#
# COMPACT_ATOMS: atom_id res chain seq x y z
N MET A 1 41.81 55.33 50.25
CA MET A 1 40.52 55.97 50.60
C MET A 1 40.24 57.13 49.65
N ARG A 2 39.28 56.97 48.73
CA ARG A 2 38.51 58.06 48.13
C ARG A 2 37.16 57.48 47.70
N PHE A 3 36.09 57.90 48.34
CA PHE A 3 34.70 57.67 47.93
C PHE A 3 34.22 58.95 47.25
N ILE A 4 33.68 58.84 46.03
CA ILE A 4 32.54 59.66 45.60
C ILE A 4 31.67 58.76 44.69
N SER A 5 30.42 58.63 45.09
CA SER A 5 29.30 57.97 44.44
C SER A 5 28.59 58.95 43.50
N LEU A 6 28.03 58.50 42.37
CA LEU A 6 26.58 58.53 42.11
C LEU A 6 26.25 58.03 40.68
N SER A 7 25.51 56.92 40.64
CA SER A 7 24.22 56.73 39.94
C SER A 7 24.04 57.25 38.51
N GLY A 8 23.89 56.32 37.56
CA GLY A 8 23.48 56.60 36.18
C GLY A 8 22.66 55.48 35.54
N ILE A 9 21.37 55.42 35.92
CA ILE A 9 20.18 55.12 35.11
C ILE A 9 20.14 53.79 34.31
N THR A 10 19.33 52.86 34.83
CA THR A 10 18.70 51.73 34.14
C THR A 10 17.80 52.19 33.00
N ALA A 11 18.11 51.78 31.77
CA ALA A 11 17.17 51.85 30.65
C ALA A 11 16.44 50.50 30.51
N ALA A 12 15.19 50.47 30.97
CA ALA A 12 14.25 49.41 30.69
C ALA A 12 13.75 49.58 29.25
N ALA A 13 14.07 48.65 28.37
CA ALA A 13 13.44 48.56 27.05
C ALA A 13 12.16 47.72 27.18
N ALA A 14 11.02 48.41 27.19
CA ALA A 14 9.71 47.80 27.06
C ALA A 14 9.51 47.33 25.62
N LEU A 15 9.43 46.03 25.39
CA LEU A 15 8.92 45.46 24.13
C LEU A 15 7.40 45.29 24.28
N ALA A 16 6.68 46.27 23.74
CA ALA A 16 5.26 46.18 23.50
C ALA A 16 4.97 45.25 22.31
N GLY A 17 3.86 44.54 22.42
CA GLY A 17 3.54 43.36 21.63
C GLY A 17 3.19 43.57 20.17
N LEU A 18 3.14 42.45 19.48
CA LEU A 18 2.25 42.20 18.36
C LEU A 18 1.77 40.76 18.44
N ALA A 19 0.53 40.62 18.91
CA ALA A 19 -0.22 39.40 18.81
C ALA A 19 -0.50 39.13 17.33
N LEU A 20 -0.12 37.94 16.86
CA LEU A 20 -0.79 37.31 15.74
C LEU A 20 -1.11 35.87 16.14
N MET A 21 -2.26 35.71 16.80
CA MET A 21 -2.98 34.44 16.78
C MET A 21 -3.48 34.22 15.35
N GLY A 22 -2.63 33.65 14.51
CA GLY A 22 -3.05 33.04 13.26
C GLY A 22 -3.41 31.60 13.55
N SER A 23 -4.67 31.36 13.94
CA SER A 23 -5.24 30.02 13.92
C SER A 23 -5.31 29.56 12.47
N LEU A 24 -4.25 28.90 11.99
CA LEU A 24 -4.33 28.05 10.81
C LEU A 24 -5.18 26.86 11.23
N ALA A 25 -6.50 27.04 11.17
CA ALA A 25 -7.40 25.95 10.87
C ALA A 25 -6.93 25.41 9.52
N GLY A 26 -6.02 24.44 9.57
CA GLY A 26 -5.82 23.51 8.48
C GLY A 26 -7.19 22.90 8.26
N ALA A 27 -7.92 23.44 7.30
CA ALA A 27 -8.98 22.72 6.64
C ALA A 27 -8.27 21.49 6.07
N ALA A 28 -8.21 20.44 6.89
CA ALA A 28 -7.94 19.10 6.42
C ALA A 28 -8.95 18.91 5.32
N SER A 29 -8.48 18.98 4.08
CA SER A 29 -9.23 18.64 2.89
C SER A 29 -9.64 17.20 3.09
N VAL A 30 -10.81 16.99 3.69
CA VAL A 30 -11.41 15.67 3.85
C VAL A 30 -11.52 15.15 2.42
N PRO A 31 -10.79 14.08 2.06
CA PRO A 31 -10.90 13.49 0.74
C PRO A 31 -12.38 13.24 0.49
N THR A 32 -12.91 13.77 -0.61
CA THR A 32 -14.32 13.54 -0.93
C THR A 32 -14.50 12.03 -1.04
N PRO A 33 -15.37 11.41 -0.21
CA PRO A 33 -15.50 9.96 -0.22
C PRO A 33 -15.85 9.48 -1.62
N GLY A 34 -15.01 8.64 -2.21
CA GLY A 34 -15.27 8.06 -3.52
C GLY A 34 -16.59 7.30 -3.50
N ARG A 35 -17.30 7.26 -4.64
CA ARG A 35 -18.54 6.50 -4.82
C ARG A 35 -18.34 5.05 -4.36
N LEU A 36 -19.26 4.52 -3.56
CA LEU A 36 -19.21 3.11 -3.15
C LEU A 36 -19.25 2.15 -4.35
N ALA A 37 -18.49 1.05 -4.25
CA ALA A 37 -18.48 0.02 -5.27
C ALA A 37 -19.87 -0.60 -5.47
N THR A 38 -20.31 -0.70 -6.72
CA THR A 38 -21.47 -1.49 -7.14
C THR A 38 -21.06 -2.91 -7.47
N ALA A 39 -22.03 -3.82 -7.67
CA ALA A 39 -21.75 -5.18 -8.13
C ALA A 39 -20.99 -5.22 -9.47
N GLU A 40 -21.29 -4.29 -10.39
CA GLU A 40 -20.58 -4.18 -11.67
C GLU A 40 -19.12 -3.74 -11.48
N ASP A 41 -18.88 -2.80 -10.55
CA ASP A 41 -17.53 -2.36 -10.21
C ASP A 41 -16.71 -3.51 -9.64
N LEU A 42 -17.30 -4.32 -8.75
CA LEU A 42 -16.66 -5.49 -8.15
C LEU A 42 -16.36 -6.59 -9.20
N ALA A 43 -17.29 -6.84 -10.11
CA ALA A 43 -17.06 -7.77 -11.22
C ALA A 43 -15.92 -7.29 -12.13
N THR A 44 -15.90 -6.00 -12.47
CA THR A 44 -14.84 -5.38 -13.28
C THR A 44 -13.49 -5.44 -12.55
N LEU A 45 -13.47 -5.13 -11.25
CA LEU A 45 -12.28 -5.23 -10.42
C LEU A 45 -11.72 -6.65 -10.43
N LYS A 46 -12.57 -7.67 -10.25
CA LYS A 46 -12.13 -9.08 -10.30
C LYS A 46 -11.49 -9.42 -11.64
N THR A 47 -12.03 -8.93 -12.76
CA THR A 47 -11.38 -9.10 -14.07
C THR A 47 -9.99 -8.45 -14.10
N TYR A 48 -9.83 -7.24 -13.57
CA TYR A 48 -8.54 -6.56 -13.55
C TYR A 48 -7.51 -7.27 -12.66
N LEU A 49 -7.94 -7.72 -11.49
CA LEU A 49 -7.09 -8.44 -10.54
C LEU A 49 -6.70 -9.83 -11.06
N GLY A 50 -7.55 -10.46 -11.88
CA GLY A 50 -7.37 -11.83 -12.33
C GLY A 50 -7.49 -12.82 -11.18
N ASP A 51 -6.80 -13.94 -11.31
CA ASP A 51 -6.66 -14.97 -10.27
C ASP A 51 -5.36 -14.80 -9.47
N TYR A 52 -4.75 -13.61 -9.51
CA TYR A 52 -3.48 -13.32 -8.86
C TYR A 52 -3.66 -12.74 -7.45
N PHE A 53 -4.64 -11.85 -7.29
CA PHE A 53 -4.80 -11.04 -6.08
C PHE A 53 -6.27 -10.76 -5.81
N GLN A 54 -6.61 -10.52 -4.55
CA GLN A 54 -7.94 -10.08 -4.13
C GLN A 54 -7.82 -8.96 -3.10
N PHE A 55 -8.81 -8.07 -3.02
CA PHE A 55 -8.91 -7.07 -1.93
C PHE A 55 -9.93 -7.46 -0.85
N GLN A 56 -10.87 -8.34 -1.17
CA GLN A 56 -11.93 -8.75 -0.26
C GLN A 56 -11.95 -10.28 -0.12
N PRO A 57 -12.22 -10.83 1.09
CA PRO A 57 -12.52 -10.12 2.34
C PRO A 57 -11.33 -9.34 2.92
N GLN A 58 -10.11 -9.65 2.48
CA GLN A 58 -8.90 -8.89 2.77
C GLN A 58 -7.91 -9.00 1.60
N PRO A 59 -6.96 -8.05 1.49
CA PRO A 59 -5.85 -8.12 0.55
C PRO A 59 -5.05 -9.41 0.71
N ALA A 60 -4.97 -10.22 -0.35
CA ALA A 60 -4.25 -11.48 -0.33
C ALA A 60 -3.86 -11.91 -1.74
N ILE A 61 -2.77 -12.67 -1.82
CA ILE A 61 -2.44 -13.40 -3.03
C ILE A 61 -3.42 -14.58 -3.15
N VAL A 62 -3.93 -14.82 -4.35
CA VAL A 62 -4.89 -15.90 -4.58
C VAL A 62 -4.15 -17.15 -5.01
N LYS A 63 -4.32 -18.24 -4.27
CA LYS A 63 -3.94 -19.59 -4.71
C LYS A 63 -4.93 -20.08 -5.77
N PRO A 64 -4.50 -20.42 -7.00
CA PRO A 64 -5.39 -21.00 -7.99
C PRO A 64 -5.95 -22.35 -7.55
N GLU A 65 -7.18 -22.66 -7.99
CA GLU A 65 -7.86 -23.90 -7.63
C GLU A 65 -7.11 -25.14 -8.15
N GLY A 66 -7.06 -26.19 -7.33
CA GLY A 66 -6.40 -27.45 -7.69
C GLY A 66 -4.87 -27.42 -7.67
N LEU A 67 -4.24 -26.26 -7.42
CA LEU A 67 -2.78 -26.15 -7.37
C LEU A 67 -2.24 -26.31 -5.95
N VAL A 68 -1.03 -26.88 -5.90
CA VAL A 68 -0.22 -26.99 -4.70
C VAL A 68 0.74 -25.81 -4.67
N CYS A 69 0.94 -25.24 -3.47
CA CYS A 69 1.81 -24.09 -3.26
C CYS A 69 3.08 -24.53 -2.54
N ALA A 70 4.24 -24.22 -3.11
CA ALA A 70 5.54 -24.36 -2.46
C ALA A 70 6.12 -22.99 -2.14
N TYR A 71 6.73 -22.87 -0.96
CA TYR A 71 7.37 -21.64 -0.51
C TYR A 71 8.88 -21.84 -0.43
N HIS A 72 9.62 -20.90 -0.99
CA HIS A 72 11.04 -20.76 -0.75
C HIS A 72 11.28 -19.56 0.17
N ARG A 73 12.11 -19.75 1.18
CA ARG A 73 12.51 -18.69 2.11
C ARG A 73 13.95 -18.30 1.83
N GLY A 74 14.15 -17.01 1.59
CA GLY A 74 15.47 -16.45 1.33
C GLY A 74 16.33 -16.34 2.59
N LYS A 75 17.55 -15.81 2.42
CA LYS A 75 18.44 -15.46 3.53
C LYS A 75 17.77 -14.39 4.38
N GLY A 76 17.36 -14.74 5.61
CA GLY A 76 16.59 -13.87 6.51
C GLY A 76 15.24 -14.45 6.93
N GLY A 77 14.82 -15.60 6.38
CA GLY A 77 13.62 -16.32 6.81
C GLY A 77 12.30 -15.81 6.22
N PHE A 78 12.35 -14.77 5.38
CA PHE A 78 11.20 -14.26 4.62
C PHE A 78 10.95 -15.11 3.38
N VAL A 79 9.68 -15.26 2.98
CA VAL A 79 9.31 -15.89 1.71
C VAL A 79 9.72 -14.95 0.58
N ASP A 80 10.68 -15.39 -0.25
CA ASP A 80 11.12 -14.63 -1.42
C ASP A 80 10.50 -15.15 -2.71
N THR A 81 10.09 -16.42 -2.73
CA THR A 81 9.48 -17.06 -3.89
C THR A 81 8.38 -18.00 -3.45
N MET A 82 7.29 -17.97 -4.19
CA MET A 82 6.19 -18.89 -4.10
C MET A 82 5.93 -19.48 -5.48
N THR A 83 5.76 -20.79 -5.54
CA THR A 83 5.50 -21.49 -6.80
C THR A 83 4.24 -22.33 -6.68
N PHE A 84 3.33 -22.15 -7.63
CA PHE A 84 2.15 -22.98 -7.80
C PHE A 84 2.42 -24.02 -8.87
N HIS A 85 2.16 -25.27 -8.53
CA HIS A 85 2.33 -26.41 -9.42
C HIS A 85 1.11 -27.33 -9.38
N THR A 86 0.93 -28.10 -10.44
CA THR A 86 -0.09 -29.16 -10.48
C THR A 86 0.26 -30.27 -9.48
N PRO A 87 -0.69 -31.15 -9.11
CA PRO A 87 -0.39 -32.32 -8.29
C PRO A 87 0.69 -33.24 -8.89
N GLU A 88 0.86 -33.23 -10.20
CA GLU A 88 1.88 -33.98 -10.94
C GLU A 88 3.27 -33.31 -10.91
N GLY A 89 3.37 -32.09 -10.38
CA GLY A 89 4.62 -31.36 -10.19
C GLY A 89 4.98 -30.38 -11.32
N GLU A 90 4.07 -30.10 -12.25
CA GLU A 90 4.31 -29.09 -13.29
C GLU A 90 4.15 -27.68 -12.70
N ASP A 91 5.21 -26.87 -12.77
CA ASP A 91 5.19 -25.45 -12.40
C ASP A 91 4.28 -24.65 -13.35
N ILE A 92 3.21 -24.04 -12.80
CA ILE A 92 2.23 -23.24 -13.55
C ILE A 92 2.42 -21.74 -13.32
N ARG A 93 2.83 -21.35 -12.12
CA ARG A 93 3.01 -19.93 -11.77
C ARG A 93 4.08 -19.76 -10.72
N ARG A 94 4.93 -18.76 -10.92
CA ARG A 94 5.93 -18.33 -9.95
C ARG A 94 5.65 -16.90 -9.52
N MET A 95 5.72 -16.65 -8.22
CA MET A 95 5.65 -15.33 -7.63
C MET A 95 6.93 -15.04 -6.88
N THR A 96 7.58 -13.92 -7.18
CA THR A 96 8.85 -13.53 -6.57
C THR A 96 8.68 -12.21 -5.85
N ALA A 97 8.81 -12.25 -4.52
CA ALA A 97 8.75 -11.11 -3.63
C ALA A 97 10.13 -10.46 -3.50
N MET A 98 10.20 -9.18 -3.81
CA MET A 98 11.41 -8.36 -3.71
C MET A 98 11.26 -7.39 -2.54
N ALA A 99 12.15 -7.53 -1.55
CA ALA A 99 12.13 -6.70 -0.37
C ALA A 99 12.78 -5.32 -0.60
N THR A 100 12.35 -4.30 0.15
CA THR A 100 13.17 -3.09 0.30
C THR A 100 14.37 -3.38 1.19
N THR A 101 15.51 -2.76 0.90
CA THR A 101 16.73 -2.91 1.71
C THR A 101 16.59 -2.36 3.13
N LYS A 102 15.59 -1.51 3.39
CA LYS A 102 15.42 -0.81 4.67
C LYS A 102 14.57 -1.58 5.68
N SER A 103 13.44 -2.16 5.25
CA SER A 103 12.49 -2.82 6.17
C SER A 103 12.49 -4.33 6.06
N GLY A 104 13.11 -4.92 5.03
CA GLY A 104 13.00 -6.35 4.74
C GLY A 104 11.62 -6.80 4.27
N GLN A 105 10.65 -5.89 4.20
CA GLN A 105 9.30 -6.17 3.72
C GLN A 105 9.25 -6.18 2.19
N PRO A 106 8.38 -7.01 1.60
CA PRO A 106 8.18 -7.03 0.16
C PRO A 106 7.68 -5.65 -0.31
N SER A 107 8.33 -5.04 -1.29
CA SER A 107 7.80 -3.82 -1.95
C SER A 107 7.19 -4.12 -3.31
N ARG A 108 7.57 -5.27 -3.87
CA ARG A 108 7.20 -5.67 -5.21
C ARG A 108 7.07 -7.18 -5.25
N ILE A 109 6.03 -7.66 -5.90
CA ILE A 109 5.83 -9.07 -6.21
C ILE A 109 5.65 -9.18 -7.71
N GLU A 110 6.59 -9.85 -8.36
CA GLU A 110 6.44 -10.26 -9.76
C GLU A 110 5.69 -11.59 -9.81
N MET A 111 4.76 -11.71 -10.75
CA MET A 111 3.92 -12.88 -10.94
C MET A 111 4.04 -13.32 -12.38
N VAL A 112 4.55 -14.52 -12.60
CA VAL A 112 4.90 -15.04 -13.91
C VAL A 112 4.21 -16.38 -14.09
N ASP A 113 3.36 -16.48 -15.11
CA ASP A 113 2.83 -17.76 -15.55
C ASP A 113 3.90 -18.52 -16.34
N LEU A 114 3.92 -19.84 -16.17
CA LEU A 114 4.91 -20.76 -16.71
C LEU A 114 4.25 -21.75 -17.66
N TYR A 115 4.96 -22.14 -18.71
CA TYR A 115 4.61 -23.26 -19.59
C TYR A 115 5.88 -24.04 -19.87
N ASN A 116 5.88 -25.35 -19.58
CA ASN A 116 7.09 -26.19 -19.62
C ASN A 116 8.28 -25.51 -18.90
N GLU A 117 8.04 -25.06 -17.65
CA GLU A 117 9.02 -24.39 -16.77
C GLU A 117 9.55 -23.03 -17.29
N SER A 118 9.07 -22.58 -18.45
CA SER A 118 9.53 -21.35 -19.10
C SER A 118 8.54 -20.21 -18.87
N PRO A 119 9.01 -18.99 -18.55
CA PRO A 119 8.16 -17.81 -18.48
C PRO A 119 7.36 -17.57 -19.76
N ILE A 120 6.05 -17.38 -19.62
CA ILE A 120 5.21 -16.89 -20.70
C ILE A 120 5.41 -15.38 -20.81
N TYR A 121 6.25 -14.96 -21.76
CA TYR A 121 6.55 -13.54 -21.97
C TYR A 121 5.29 -12.74 -22.35
N GLY A 122 5.13 -11.56 -21.75
CA GLY A 122 4.00 -10.66 -21.99
C GLY A 122 2.82 -10.82 -21.03
N ILE A 123 2.84 -11.83 -20.15
CA ILE A 123 1.83 -12.06 -19.10
C ILE A 123 2.51 -11.99 -17.72
N THR A 124 3.23 -10.90 -17.46
CA THR A 124 3.81 -10.68 -16.14
C THR A 124 2.91 -9.76 -15.34
N GLY A 125 2.32 -10.30 -14.27
CA GLY A 125 1.68 -9.51 -13.24
C GLY A 125 2.73 -8.83 -12.37
N THR A 126 2.48 -7.62 -11.89
CA THR A 126 3.33 -7.00 -10.88
C THR A 126 2.49 -6.27 -9.85
N LEU A 127 2.65 -6.64 -8.59
CA LEU A 127 2.06 -5.94 -7.45
C LEU A 127 3.13 -5.11 -6.77
N TYR A 128 2.91 -3.81 -6.65
CA TYR A 128 3.71 -2.90 -5.83
C TYR A 128 2.95 -2.59 -4.56
N LEU A 129 3.69 -2.54 -3.45
CA LEU A 129 3.18 -2.26 -2.11
C LEU A 129 3.84 -0.99 -1.61
N GLY A 130 3.02 0.05 -1.44
CA GLY A 130 3.45 1.30 -0.81
C GLY A 130 3.22 1.21 0.68
N TYR A 131 4.28 1.34 1.46
CA TYR A 131 4.21 1.39 2.91
C TYR A 131 4.24 2.84 3.41
N GLY A 132 3.63 3.08 4.57
CA GLY A 132 3.79 4.34 5.29
C GLY A 132 5.21 4.52 5.86
N GLU A 133 5.47 5.67 6.48
CA GLU A 133 6.81 6.02 7.01
C GLU A 133 7.33 5.02 8.05
N SER A 134 6.45 4.48 8.92
CA SER A 134 6.83 3.46 9.90
C SER A 134 7.18 2.11 9.26
N SER A 135 6.88 1.92 7.97
CA SER A 135 6.99 0.63 7.28
C SER A 135 6.24 -0.48 7.99
N GLU A 136 5.14 -0.21 8.71
CA GLU A 136 4.39 -1.28 9.39
C GLU A 136 3.20 -1.76 8.56
N ASN A 137 2.57 -0.85 7.82
CA ASN A 137 1.33 -1.11 7.11
C ASN A 137 1.46 -0.74 5.63
N VAL A 138 0.86 -1.58 4.77
CA VAL A 138 0.66 -1.24 3.36
C VAL A 138 -0.46 -0.20 3.26
N LEU A 139 -0.14 0.96 2.72
CA LEU A 139 -1.06 2.08 2.50
C LEU A 139 -1.46 2.25 1.04
N SER A 140 -0.77 1.60 0.10
CA SER A 140 -1.20 1.57 -1.29
C SER A 140 -0.80 0.29 -2.00
N TYR A 141 -1.59 -0.06 -3.00
CA TYR A 141 -1.40 -1.21 -3.87
C TYR A 141 -1.44 -0.74 -5.30
N LYS A 142 -0.48 -1.18 -6.10
CA LYS A 142 -0.52 -1.02 -7.56
C LYS A 142 -0.30 -2.36 -8.21
N LEU A 143 -1.35 -2.90 -8.80
CA LEU A 143 -1.30 -4.15 -9.55
C LEU A 143 -1.35 -3.84 -11.05
N GLY A 144 -0.33 -4.26 -11.80
CA GLY A 144 -0.39 -4.37 -13.24
C GLY A 144 -0.66 -5.81 -13.65
N THR A 145 -1.63 -6.03 -14.52
CA THR A 145 -1.92 -7.32 -15.16
C THR A 145 -2.10 -7.12 -16.67
N ARG A 146 -2.30 -8.20 -17.41
CA ARG A 146 -2.69 -8.12 -18.83
C ARG A 146 -4.02 -7.37 -19.06
N ASN A 147 -4.87 -7.28 -18.03
CA ASN A 147 -6.19 -6.68 -18.12
C ASN A 147 -6.19 -5.17 -17.80
N GLY A 148 -5.06 -4.64 -17.29
CA GLY A 148 -4.92 -3.22 -16.98
C GLY A 148 -4.13 -2.98 -15.70
N ILE A 149 -4.31 -1.78 -15.15
CA ILE A 149 -3.67 -1.38 -13.89
C ILE A 149 -4.76 -1.08 -12.86
N VAL A 150 -4.59 -1.63 -11.66
CA VAL A 150 -5.38 -1.31 -10.47
C VAL A 150 -4.51 -0.51 -9.54
N LEU A 151 -4.98 0.68 -9.14
CA LEU A 151 -4.42 1.46 -8.05
C LEU A 151 -5.43 1.40 -6.89
N ALA A 152 -4.97 1.08 -5.69
CA ALA A 152 -5.79 1.14 -4.49
C ALA A 152 -5.03 1.88 -3.40
N GLU A 153 -5.63 2.93 -2.85
CA GLU A 153 -5.04 3.74 -1.78
C GLU A 153 -5.90 3.64 -0.52
N VAL A 154 -5.23 3.45 0.61
CA VAL A 154 -5.89 3.36 1.91
C VAL A 154 -6.35 4.74 2.36
N GLN A 155 -7.63 4.88 2.61
CA GLN A 155 -8.25 6.04 3.23
C GLN A 155 -8.73 5.66 4.62
N LYS A 156 -8.26 6.38 5.64
CA LYS A 156 -8.66 6.10 7.03
C LYS A 156 -10.02 6.74 7.31
N GLY A 157 -10.99 5.90 7.69
CA GLY A 157 -12.30 6.33 8.14
C GLY A 157 -12.23 7.04 9.50
N ALA A 158 -13.23 7.88 9.79
CA ALA A 158 -13.34 8.55 11.09
C ALA A 158 -13.55 7.58 12.26
N ASP A 159 -14.07 6.38 11.98
CA ASP A 159 -14.25 5.27 12.92
C ASP A 159 -12.98 4.40 13.08
N GLY A 160 -11.88 4.78 12.43
CA GLY A 160 -10.61 4.06 12.47
C GLY A 160 -10.55 2.85 11.53
N THR A 161 -11.61 2.58 10.76
CA THR A 161 -11.59 1.56 9.70
C THR A 161 -10.75 2.04 8.51
N ASN A 162 -10.39 1.11 7.63
CA ASN A 162 -9.68 1.42 6.40
C ASN A 162 -10.62 1.18 5.22
N ASP A 163 -10.71 2.18 4.35
CA ASP A 163 -11.34 2.06 3.05
C ASP A 163 -10.25 2.01 1.97
N LEU A 164 -10.54 1.36 0.85
CA LEU A 164 -9.68 1.42 -0.32
C LEU A 164 -10.34 2.25 -1.42
N GLU A 165 -9.73 3.37 -1.77
CA GLU A 165 -10.06 4.10 -3.00
C GLU A 165 -9.40 3.39 -4.17
N VAL A 166 -10.20 2.76 -5.02
CA VAL A 166 -9.75 1.97 -6.16
C VAL A 166 -9.92 2.76 -7.45
N THR A 167 -8.86 2.81 -8.26
CA THR A 167 -8.85 3.35 -9.62
C THR A 167 -8.42 2.27 -10.62
N LEU A 168 -9.20 2.09 -11.69
CA LEU A 168 -8.92 1.14 -12.77
C LEU A 168 -8.48 1.87 -14.04
N HIS A 169 -7.33 1.48 -14.61
CA HIS A 169 -6.81 2.01 -15.87
C HIS A 169 -6.71 0.95 -16.97
N PRO A 170 -7.08 1.27 -18.22
CA PRO A 170 -7.31 2.62 -18.75
C PRO A 170 -8.75 3.14 -18.60
N ALA A 171 -9.68 2.35 -18.06
CA ALA A 171 -11.10 2.70 -18.01
C ALA A 171 -11.43 3.98 -17.20
N GLY A 172 -10.52 4.42 -16.33
CA GLY A 172 -10.72 5.60 -15.47
C GLY A 172 -11.81 5.43 -14.41
N LYS A 173 -12.30 4.20 -14.20
CA LYS A 173 -13.33 3.90 -13.20
C LYS A 173 -12.73 4.08 -11.79
N LYS A 174 -13.43 4.82 -10.94
CA LYS A 174 -13.08 5.03 -9.53
C LYS A 174 -14.24 4.63 -8.61
N PHE A 175 -13.92 3.95 -7.52
CA PHE A 175 -14.89 3.56 -6.50
C PHE A 175 -14.19 3.20 -5.18
N THR A 176 -14.96 3.12 -4.11
CA THR A 176 -14.47 2.82 -2.76
C THR A 176 -14.92 1.43 -2.32
N LEU A 177 -13.98 0.64 -1.81
CA LEU A 177 -14.25 -0.57 -1.03
C LEU A 177 -14.22 -0.21 0.46
N LYS A 178 -15.32 -0.47 1.18
CA LYS A 178 -15.45 -0.12 2.60
C LYS A 178 -14.86 -1.19 3.51
N ASN A 179 -14.32 -0.75 4.66
CA ASN A 179 -13.95 -1.63 5.78
C ASN A 179 -13.00 -2.77 5.39
N VAL A 180 -12.01 -2.49 4.55
CA VAL A 180 -11.05 -3.48 4.07
C VAL A 180 -9.90 -3.60 5.07
N PRO A 181 -9.65 -4.79 5.65
CA PRO A 181 -8.45 -5.01 6.45
C PRO A 181 -7.18 -4.72 5.65
N LEU A 182 -6.13 -4.22 6.29
CA LEU A 182 -4.85 -4.06 5.60
C LEU A 182 -4.15 -5.41 5.46
N TRP A 183 -3.26 -5.50 4.47
CA TRP A 183 -2.48 -6.71 4.29
C TRP A 183 -1.50 -6.90 5.45
N ASP A 184 -1.52 -8.09 6.04
CA ASP A 184 -0.63 -8.50 7.14
C ASP A 184 0.64 -9.23 6.68
N GLY A 185 0.79 -9.46 5.36
CA GLY A 185 1.90 -10.22 4.78
C GLY A 185 1.82 -11.73 4.94
N ASN A 186 0.82 -12.28 5.64
CA ASN A 186 0.69 -13.72 5.89
C ASN A 186 -0.37 -14.39 5.00
N ALA A 187 -1.31 -13.62 4.46
CA ALA A 187 -2.39 -14.15 3.64
C ALA A 187 -1.91 -14.55 2.23
N VAL A 188 -1.80 -15.87 2.02
CA VAL A 188 -1.65 -16.60 0.76
C VAL A 188 -2.63 -17.76 0.75
#